data_AF-A0A955AEV9-F1
#
_entry.id   AF-A0A955AEV9-F1
#
_cell.length_a   1.000
_cell.length_b   1.000
_cell.length_c   1.000
_cell.angle_alpha   90.00
_cell.angle_beta   90.00
_cell.angle_gamma   90.00
#
_symmetry.space_group_name_H-M   'P 1'
#
loop_
_entity.id
_entity.type
_entity.pdbx_description
1 polymer ?
#
loop_
_entity_poly.entity_id
_entity_poly.type
_entity_poly.pdbx_seq_one_letter_code
_entity_poly.pdbx_strand_id
1 'polypeptide(L)'
;MSRFKSISQDTFAELFRPLPNHLNCFAAFDFGNGYGTLFETFGQELDHVSRQSASHIWTLCSGDDGDFICSGLHFVNRLGYFVTEYGVPDGVEIEVGMDGVVSGDTNNYETHPDGGYHAAFC
;
A
#
# COMPACT_ATOMS: atom_id res chain seq x y z
N MET A 1 -18.25 3.70 -18.48
CA MET A 1 -17.50 2.43 -18.37
C MET A 1 -16.21 2.76 -17.66
N SER A 2 -16.02 2.26 -16.45
CA SER A 2 -14.77 2.43 -15.72
C SER A 2 -13.67 1.56 -16.34
N ARG A 3 -12.44 2.06 -16.42
CA ARG A 3 -11.27 1.28 -16.83
C ARG A 3 -10.52 0.81 -15.58
N PHE A 4 -10.46 -0.50 -15.39
CA PHE A 4 -9.68 -1.11 -14.31
C PHE A 4 -8.18 -1.14 -14.65
N LYS A 5 -7.33 -0.94 -13.64
CA LYS A 5 -5.87 -1.07 -13.71
C LYS A 5 -5.31 -1.70 -12.44
N SER A 6 -4.30 -2.56 -12.58
CA SER A 6 -3.46 -3.03 -11.47
C SER A 6 -2.07 -2.39 -11.58
N ILE A 7 -1.51 -1.93 -10.45
CA ILE A 7 -0.19 -1.30 -10.35
C ILE A 7 0.60 -1.82 -9.12
N SER A 8 1.91 -1.55 -9.06
CA SER A 8 2.74 -1.86 -7.89
C SER A 8 2.67 -0.79 -6.79
N GLN A 9 3.11 -1.13 -5.58
CA GLN A 9 3.22 -0.19 -4.45
C GLN A 9 4.13 1.00 -4.76
N ASP A 10 5.26 0.76 -5.43
CA ASP A 10 6.18 1.82 -5.84
C ASP A 10 5.51 2.80 -6.81
N THR A 11 4.78 2.27 -7.81
CA THR A 11 4.03 3.09 -8.76
C THR A 11 2.93 3.89 -8.05
N PHE A 12 2.25 3.28 -7.07
CA PHE A 12 1.26 3.97 -6.25
C PHE A 12 1.88 5.14 -5.47
N ALA A 13 3.01 4.90 -4.79
CA ALA A 13 3.72 5.91 -4.02
C ALA A 13 4.22 7.07 -4.89
N GLU A 14 4.79 6.76 -6.06
CA GLU A 14 5.28 7.76 -7.02
C GLU A 14 4.16 8.64 -7.60
N LEU A 15 3.06 8.01 -8.04
CA LEU A 15 2.00 8.71 -8.76
C LEU A 15 1.06 9.47 -7.84
N PHE A 16 0.71 8.90 -6.69
CA PHE A 16 -0.35 9.43 -5.84
C PHE A 16 0.17 10.09 -4.56
N ARG A 17 1.35 9.71 -4.10
CA ARG A 17 2.02 10.28 -2.91
C ARG A 17 1.11 10.25 -1.68
N PRO A 18 1.01 9.10 -1.00
CA PRO A 18 0.22 8.97 0.22
C PRO A 18 0.72 9.93 1.29
N LEU A 19 -0.22 10.60 1.95
CA LEU A 19 0.05 11.63 2.94
C LEU A 19 0.30 10.99 4.31
N PRO A 20 1.16 11.60 5.15
CA PRO A 20 1.36 11.14 6.51
C PRO A 20 0.05 11.22 7.32
N ASN A 21 -0.18 10.22 8.15
CA ASN A 21 -1.24 10.28 9.14
C ASN A 21 -0.83 11.22 10.29
N HIS A 22 -1.20 12.49 10.16
CA HIS A 22 -0.88 13.53 11.15
C HIS A 22 -1.63 13.39 12.49
N LEU A 23 -2.62 12.48 12.57
CA LEU A 23 -3.37 12.23 13.81
C LEU A 23 -2.70 11.16 14.69
N ASN A 24 -1.87 10.31 14.09
CA ASN A 24 -1.15 9.25 14.79
C ASN A 24 0.32 9.19 14.33
N CYS A 25 1.24 9.65 15.19
CA CYS A 25 2.68 9.64 14.91
C CYS A 25 3.31 8.23 14.86
N PHE A 26 2.56 7.19 15.25
CA PHE A 26 2.95 5.79 15.14
C PHE A 26 2.08 5.04 14.12
N ALA A 27 1.45 5.77 13.19
CA ALA A 27 0.67 5.16 12.13
C ALA A 27 1.47 4.08 11.38
N ALA A 28 0.79 3.02 10.99
CA ALA A 28 1.40 1.95 10.21
C ALA A 28 1.57 2.37 8.75
N PHE A 29 2.27 1.51 8.01
CA PHE A 29 2.41 1.57 6.55
C PHE A 29 3.26 2.75 6.07
N ASP A 30 4.53 2.45 5.77
CA ASP A 30 5.50 3.38 5.19
C ASP A 30 5.85 2.91 3.77
N PHE A 31 5.72 3.81 2.80
CA PHE A 31 6.07 3.57 1.39
C PHE A 31 7.52 3.99 1.08
N GLY A 32 8.43 3.85 2.05
CA GLY A 32 9.84 4.24 1.92
C GLY A 32 10.12 5.73 2.15
N ASN A 33 9.16 6.47 2.71
CA ASN A 33 9.26 7.91 2.96
C ASN A 33 9.63 8.25 4.42
N GLY A 34 9.67 7.26 5.31
CA GLY A 34 10.07 7.43 6.72
C GLY A 34 8.93 7.85 7.65
N TYR A 35 7.67 7.68 7.24
CA TYR A 35 6.50 8.00 8.06
C TYR A 35 5.31 7.09 7.76
N GLY A 36 4.44 6.91 8.77
CA GLY A 36 3.20 6.16 8.67
C GLY A 36 2.11 6.92 7.91
N THR A 37 1.37 6.20 7.07
CA THR A 37 0.36 6.76 6.17
C THR A 37 -1.03 6.16 6.35
N LEU A 38 -1.17 5.08 7.12
CA LEU A 38 -2.45 4.40 7.32
C LEU A 38 -3.34 5.15 8.32
N PHE A 39 -4.57 5.43 7.91
CA PHE A 39 -5.64 5.96 8.75
C PHE A 39 -6.59 4.84 9.21
N GLU A 40 -7.02 4.93 10.46
CA GLU A 40 -7.92 3.97 11.11
C GLU A 40 -9.35 4.01 10.55
N THR A 41 -10.07 2.92 10.80
CA THR A 41 -11.39 2.68 10.23
C THR A 41 -12.56 3.24 11.05
N PHE A 42 -12.26 4.04 12.07
CA PHE A 42 -13.20 4.62 13.02
C PHE A 42 -12.67 5.93 13.64
N GLY A 43 -13.52 6.62 14.40
CA GLY A 43 -13.12 7.80 15.19
C GLY A 43 -12.68 8.99 14.35
N GLN A 44 -11.78 9.80 14.91
CA GLN A 44 -11.33 11.05 14.30
C GLN A 44 -10.58 10.84 12.97
N GLU A 45 -9.93 9.68 12.81
CA GLU A 45 -9.23 9.35 11.57
C GLU A 45 -10.22 9.07 10.43
N LEU A 46 -11.27 8.29 10.69
CA LEU A 46 -12.36 8.11 9.72
C LEU A 46 -13.08 9.43 9.40
N ASP A 47 -13.30 10.29 10.40
CA ASP A 47 -13.88 11.62 10.20
C ASP A 47 -12.98 12.50 9.31
N HIS A 48 -11.66 12.36 9.41
CA HIS A 48 -10.71 13.05 8.54
C HIS A 48 -10.76 12.52 7.10
N VAL A 49 -10.72 11.18 6.94
CA VAL A 49 -10.75 10.50 5.64
C VAL A 49 -12.05 10.80 4.90
N SER A 50 -13.20 10.70 5.56
CA SER A 50 -14.52 10.91 4.95
C SER A 50 -14.78 12.34 4.45
N ARG A 51 -13.97 13.31 4.88
CA ARG A 51 -14.03 14.70 4.40
C ARG A 51 -13.17 14.95 3.15
N GLN A 52 -12.33 13.99 2.76
CA GLN A 52 -11.51 14.10 1.55
C GLN A 52 -12.37 13.87 0.30
N SER A 53 -11.88 14.34 -0.85
CA SER A 53 -12.48 13.97 -2.13
C SER A 53 -12.35 12.47 -2.34
N ALA A 54 -13.41 11.82 -2.84
CA ALA A 54 -13.44 10.37 -3.07
C ALA A 54 -12.30 9.88 -3.97
N SER A 55 -11.82 10.72 -4.91
CA SER A 55 -10.69 10.40 -5.77
C SER A 55 -9.34 10.33 -5.04
N HIS A 56 -9.23 10.89 -3.84
CA HIS A 56 -8.01 10.89 -3.02
C HIS A 56 -8.03 9.82 -1.92
N ILE A 57 -9.14 9.10 -1.77
CA ILE A 57 -9.28 8.07 -0.76
C ILE A 57 -8.94 6.72 -1.37
N TRP A 58 -8.18 5.94 -0.63
CA TRP A 58 -7.85 4.56 -0.96
C TRP A 58 -8.11 3.68 0.24
N THR A 59 -8.53 2.44 0.01
CA THR A 59 -8.81 1.49 1.09
C THR A 59 -7.82 0.33 1.02
N LEU A 60 -7.14 0.07 2.13
CA LEU A 60 -6.42 -1.18 2.35
C LEU A 60 -7.45 -2.26 2.69
N CYS A 61 -7.53 -3.29 1.87
CA CYS A 61 -8.43 -4.41 2.03
C CYS A 61 -7.64 -5.69 2.32
N SER A 62 -8.26 -6.62 3.04
CA SER A 62 -7.76 -7.98 3.21
C SER A 62 -8.63 -8.93 2.40
N GLY A 63 -8.03 -9.62 1.44
CA GLY A 63 -8.67 -10.61 0.58
C GLY A 63 -8.14 -12.02 0.82
N ASP A 64 -8.75 -13.00 0.16
CA ASP A 64 -8.37 -14.41 0.29
C ASP A 64 -6.93 -14.68 -0.22
N ASP A 65 -6.49 -13.93 -1.24
CA ASP A 65 -5.16 -14.03 -1.85
C ASP A 65 -4.12 -13.09 -1.20
N GLY A 66 -4.51 -12.38 -0.13
CA GLY A 66 -3.67 -11.41 0.57
C GLY A 66 -4.27 -10.01 0.62
N ASP A 67 -3.51 -9.08 1.19
CA ASP A 67 -3.92 -7.69 1.31
C ASP A 67 -3.72 -6.94 -0.03
N PHE A 68 -4.51 -5.91 -0.29
CA PHE A 68 -4.40 -5.07 -1.48
C PHE A 68 -4.95 -3.68 -1.21
N ILE A 69 -4.53 -2.67 -1.98
CA ILE A 69 -5.15 -1.34 -1.92
C ILE A 69 -6.04 -1.15 -3.13
N CYS A 70 -7.23 -0.60 -2.93
CA CYS A 70 -8.11 -0.21 -4.02
C CYS A 70 -8.52 1.26 -3.90
N SER A 71 -8.72 1.89 -5.06
CA SER A 71 -9.23 3.27 -5.13
C SER A 71 -10.63 3.37 -4.57
N GLY A 72 -10.89 4.45 -3.83
CA GLY A 72 -12.18 4.77 -3.25
C GLY A 72 -12.32 4.40 -1.77
N LEU A 73 -13.45 4.82 -1.20
CA LEU A 73 -13.83 4.58 0.18
C LEU A 73 -14.69 3.31 0.27
N HIS A 74 -14.13 2.21 0.76
CA HIS A 74 -14.83 0.95 0.95
C HIS A 74 -15.08 0.67 2.43
N PHE A 75 -16.18 -0.02 2.72
CA PHE A 75 -16.62 -0.28 4.10
C PHE A 75 -16.56 -1.76 4.52
N VAL A 76 -16.26 -2.67 3.60
CA VAL A 76 -16.23 -4.13 3.85
C VAL A 76 -14.80 -4.64 3.65
N ASN A 77 -14.39 -5.62 4.48
CA ASN A 77 -13.08 -6.27 4.44
C ASN A 77 -11.90 -5.29 4.37
N ARG A 78 -12.00 -4.18 5.13
CA ARG A 78 -11.02 -3.10 5.18
C ARG A 78 -10.15 -3.18 6.43
N LEU A 79 -8.87 -2.89 6.27
CA LEU A 79 -7.88 -2.77 7.33
C LEU A 79 -7.59 -1.31 7.69
N GLY A 80 -7.75 -0.38 6.74
CA GLY A 80 -7.53 1.04 6.95
C GLY A 80 -7.64 1.83 5.65
N TYR A 81 -7.31 3.12 5.72
CA TYR A 81 -7.43 4.04 4.59
C TYR A 81 -6.13 4.80 4.33
N PHE A 82 -5.96 5.29 3.11
CA PHE A 82 -4.95 6.25 2.74
C PHE A 82 -5.60 7.49 2.14
N VAL A 83 -4.94 8.63 2.32
CA VAL A 83 -5.25 9.89 1.64
C VAL A 83 -4.04 10.27 0.79
N THR A 84 -4.24 10.59 -0.48
CA THR A 84 -3.15 10.89 -1.43
C THR A 84 -3.11 12.35 -1.86
N GLU A 85 -1.92 12.86 -2.21
CA GLU A 85 -1.77 14.22 -2.76
C GLU A 85 -2.50 14.35 -4.11
N TYR A 86 -2.41 13.32 -4.95
CA TYR A 86 -3.09 13.28 -6.25
C TYR A 86 -4.24 12.27 -6.24
N GLY A 87 -5.34 12.65 -6.90
CA GLY A 87 -6.52 11.81 -7.01
C GLY A 87 -6.46 10.86 -8.21
N VAL A 88 -7.22 9.76 -8.12
CA VAL A 88 -7.45 8.85 -9.25
C VAL A 88 -8.21 9.60 -10.35
N PRO A 89 -7.78 9.47 -11.63
CA PRO A 89 -8.50 10.07 -12.74
C PRO A 89 -9.92 9.54 -12.89
N ASP A 90 -10.84 10.39 -13.34
CA ASP A 90 -12.24 10.02 -13.55
C ASP A 90 -12.39 8.80 -14.47
N GLY A 91 -13.29 7.89 -14.08
CA GLY A 91 -13.58 6.67 -14.83
C GLY A 91 -12.44 5.65 -14.83
N VAL A 92 -11.48 5.76 -13.91
CA VAL A 92 -10.44 4.75 -13.69
C VAL A 92 -10.63 4.16 -12.29
N GLU A 93 -10.51 2.85 -12.20
CA GLU A 93 -10.45 2.11 -10.92
C GLU A 93 -9.07 1.47 -10.86
N ILE A 94 -8.40 1.62 -9.72
CA ILE A 94 -7.02 1.17 -9.55
C ILE A 94 -6.94 0.24 -8.35
N GLU A 95 -6.26 -0.88 -8.55
CA GLU A 95 -5.83 -1.80 -7.50
C GLU A 95 -4.31 -1.80 -7.43
N VAL A 96 -3.79 -1.85 -6.21
CA VAL A 96 -2.36 -1.96 -5.91
C VAL A 96 -2.16 -3.33 -5.26
N GLY A 97 -1.42 -4.19 -5.95
CA GLY A 97 -1.05 -5.48 -5.39
C GLY A 97 -0.10 -5.26 -4.22
N MET A 98 -0.40 -5.87 -3.07
CA MET A 98 0.62 -6.07 -2.06
C MET A 98 1.41 -7.29 -2.50
N ASP A 99 2.52 -7.04 -3.18
CA ASP A 99 3.54 -8.08 -3.33
C ASP A 99 3.88 -8.54 -1.92
N GLY A 100 3.38 -9.73 -1.57
CA GLY A 100 3.81 -10.39 -0.34
C GLY A 100 5.33 -10.39 -0.37
N VAL A 101 5.94 -10.08 0.76
CA VAL A 101 7.30 -10.58 1.02
C VAL A 101 7.27 -12.01 0.52
N VAL A 102 7.97 -12.28 -0.59
CA VAL A 102 8.19 -13.64 -1.04
C VAL A 102 8.83 -14.27 0.17
N SER A 103 8.05 -15.08 0.90
CA SER A 103 8.52 -15.80 2.08
C SER A 103 9.84 -16.40 1.67
N GLY A 104 10.93 -15.94 2.29
CA GLY A 104 12.24 -15.98 1.69
C GLY A 104 12.52 -17.29 0.96
N ASP A 105 12.64 -17.20 -0.36
CA ASP A 105 13.78 -17.86 -0.97
C ASP A 105 15.02 -17.11 -0.46
N THR A 106 15.41 -17.37 0.80
CA THR A 106 16.82 -17.34 1.16
C THR A 106 17.49 -18.47 0.42
N ASN A 107 17.63 -18.29 -0.90
CA ASN A 107 18.61 -18.93 -1.75
C ASN A 107 19.14 -17.83 -2.66
N ASN A 108 19.73 -16.79 -2.05
CA ASN A 108 20.90 -16.14 -2.65
C ASN A 108 22.03 -17.18 -2.70
N TYR A 109 21.91 -18.12 -3.62
CA TYR A 109 23.05 -18.83 -4.16
C TYR A 109 23.52 -17.99 -5.34
N GLU A 110 24.42 -17.04 -5.08
CA GLU A 110 25.31 -16.60 -6.13
C GLU A 110 26.07 -17.84 -6.62
N THR A 111 25.80 -18.29 -7.84
CA THR A 111 26.63 -19.30 -8.49
C THR A 111 27.99 -18.67 -8.76
N HIS A 112 28.92 -18.83 -7.83
CA HIS A 112 30.33 -18.71 -8.14
C HIS A 112 30.76 -19.94 -8.96
N PRO A 113 31.67 -19.78 -9.94
CA PRO A 113 32.06 -20.85 -10.88
C PRO A 113 32.79 -22.05 -10.25
N ASP A 114 32.97 -22.07 -8.92
CA ASP A 114 33.71 -23.05 -8.14
C ASP A 114 32.85 -23.89 -7.15
N GLY A 115 31.55 -23.64 -7.05
CA GLY A 115 30.58 -24.60 -6.47
C GLY A 115 30.62 -24.82 -4.95
N GLY A 116 31.01 -23.81 -4.15
CA GLY A 116 30.97 -23.88 -2.67
C GLY A 116 29.93 -22.95 -2.02
N TYR A 117 29.28 -23.40 -0.95
CA TYR A 117 28.32 -22.61 -0.15
C TYR A 117 28.93 -22.16 1.19
N HIS A 118 28.95 -20.85 1.49
CA HIS A 118 29.21 -20.32 2.84
C HIS A 118 28.27 -19.15 3.16
N ALA A 119 27.70 -19.15 4.37
CA ALA A 119 26.78 -18.12 4.85
C ALA A 119 27.50 -16.79 5.12
N ALA A 120 27.00 -15.69 4.54
CA ALA A 120 27.47 -14.35 4.84
C ALA A 120 26.82 -13.85 6.15
N PHE A 121 27.63 -13.75 7.20
CA PHE A 121 27.30 -12.94 8.38
C PHE A 121 27.63 -11.48 8.07
N CYS A 122 26.65 -10.61 8.26
CA CYS A 122 26.86 -9.24 8.74
C CYS A 122 25.76 -8.95 9.75
#